data_AF-A0A3C1YZ70-F1
#
_entry.id   AF-A0A3C1YZ70-F1
#
_cell.length_a   1.000
_cell.length_b   1.000
_cell.length_c   1.000
_cell.angle_alpha   90.00
_cell.angle_beta   90.00
_cell.angle_gamma   90.00
#
_symmetry.space_group_name_H-M   'P 1'
#
loop_
_entity.id
_entity.type
_entity.pdbx_description
1 polymer ?
#
loop_
_entity_poly.entity_id
_entity_poly.type
_entity_poly.pdbx_seq_one_letter_code
_entity_poly.pdbx_strand_id
1 'polypeptide(L)'
;SFLGLQQDFTGNLADRPEPLPRGEHGRWTSHAKQFFQERDHLVQVAGITVGQIKKLTRAGITTVTGLAAAADRSVPKLDQASFGKLAAQARLQCQTRADRIEQPEAP
;
A
#
# COMPACT_ATOMS: atom_id res chain seq x y z
N SER A 1 10.98 8.00 27.38
CA SER A 1 11.87 6.93 27.89
C SER A 1 11.22 5.58 27.58
N PHE A 2 11.95 4.47 27.70
CA PHE A 2 11.38 3.12 27.57
C PHE A 2 10.17 2.91 28.50
N LEU A 3 10.26 3.37 29.76
CA LEU A 3 9.18 3.26 30.73
C LEU A 3 7.93 4.08 30.34
N GLY A 4 8.09 5.24 29.72
CA GLY A 4 6.95 6.02 29.19
C GLY A 4 6.22 5.28 28.08
N LEU A 5 6.96 4.70 27.12
CA LEU A 5 6.38 3.87 26.05
C LEU A 5 5.61 2.65 26.57
N GLN A 6 6.05 2.07 27.69
CA GLN A 6 5.36 0.93 28.30
C GLN A 6 4.03 1.33 28.94
N GLN A 7 3.94 2.53 29.54
CA GLN A 7 2.71 3.03 30.16
C GLN A 7 1.61 3.29 29.12
N ASP A 8 1.99 3.70 27.91
CA ASP A 8 1.07 3.98 26.80
C ASP A 8 0.69 2.72 26.00
N PHE A 9 1.20 1.54 26.37
CA PHE A 9 0.86 0.29 25.69
C PHE A 9 -0.57 -0.15 26.02
N THR A 10 -1.48 0.00 25.06
CA THR A 10 -2.90 -0.32 25.23
C THR A 10 -3.24 -1.80 25.06
N GLY A 11 -2.36 -2.59 24.43
CA GLY A 11 -2.63 -3.98 24.06
C GLY A 11 -3.73 -4.15 22.99
N ASN A 12 -4.30 -3.05 22.49
CA ASN A 12 -5.35 -3.07 21.48
C ASN A 12 -4.76 -3.30 20.09
N LEU A 13 -5.23 -4.33 19.40
CA LEU A 13 -4.79 -4.64 18.03
C LEU A 13 -5.13 -3.54 17.01
N ALA A 14 -6.07 -2.65 17.33
CA ALA A 14 -6.39 -1.50 16.50
C ALA A 14 -5.28 -0.43 16.54
N ASP A 15 -4.56 -0.32 17.66
CA ASP A 15 -3.52 0.70 17.88
C ASP A 15 -2.15 0.23 17.39
N ARG A 16 -2.06 -1.01 16.87
CA ARG A 16 -0.79 -1.54 16.37
C ARG A 16 -0.28 -0.70 15.19
N PRO A 17 1.01 -0.38 15.16
CA PRO A 17 1.59 0.32 14.02
C PRO A 17 1.53 -0.55 12.76
N GLU A 18 1.43 0.09 11.60
CA GLU A 18 1.60 -0.61 10.33
C GLU A 18 3.05 -1.08 10.14
N PRO A 19 3.28 -2.24 9.50
CA PRO A 19 4.62 -2.66 9.11
C PRO A 19 5.27 -1.62 8.18
N LEU A 20 6.58 -1.45 8.27
CA LEU A 20 7.30 -0.44 7.51
C LEU A 20 7.17 -0.71 6.00
N PRO A 21 6.62 0.23 5.20
CA PRO A 21 6.52 0.02 3.76
C PRO A 21 7.90 -0.19 3.14
N ARG A 22 8.07 -1.31 2.41
CA ARG A 22 9.34 -1.78 1.81
C ARG A 22 10.47 -2.07 2.81
N GLY A 23 10.18 -2.18 4.10
CA GLY A 23 11.17 -2.62 5.09
C GLY A 23 11.55 -4.09 4.94
N GLU A 24 12.73 -4.46 5.44
CA GLU A 24 13.07 -5.86 5.66
C GLU A 24 12.45 -6.34 6.97
N HIS A 25 11.50 -7.27 6.88
CA HIS A 25 10.76 -7.77 8.04
C HIS A 25 11.34 -9.10 8.57
N GLY A 26 12.40 -9.62 7.95
CA GLY A 26 13.03 -10.89 8.32
C GLY A 26 12.02 -12.03 8.44
N ARG A 27 11.95 -12.66 9.61
CA ARG A 27 11.01 -13.75 9.93
C ARG A 27 9.53 -13.36 9.82
N TRP A 28 9.21 -12.06 9.85
CA TRP A 28 7.84 -11.53 9.80
C TRP A 28 7.40 -11.13 8.39
N THR A 29 8.18 -11.46 7.36
CA THR A 29 7.88 -11.09 5.97
C THR A 29 6.50 -11.57 5.51
N SER A 30 6.10 -12.79 5.85
CA SER A 30 4.77 -13.31 5.49
C SER A 30 3.65 -12.51 6.15
N HIS A 31 3.82 -12.15 7.43
CA HIS A 31 2.84 -11.35 8.16
C HIS A 31 2.71 -9.94 7.58
N ALA A 32 3.83 -9.27 7.27
CA ALA A 32 3.82 -7.94 6.66
C ALA A 32 3.16 -7.97 5.27
N LYS A 33 3.47 -8.99 4.44
CA LYS A 33 2.83 -9.18 3.14
C LYS A 33 1.32 -9.35 3.26
N GLN A 34 0.87 -10.22 4.17
CA GLN A 34 -0.55 -10.45 4.42
C GLN A 34 -1.24 -9.15 4.89
N PHE A 35 -0.64 -8.42 5.84
CA PHE A 35 -1.17 -7.13 6.29
C PHE A 35 -1.39 -6.15 5.12
N PHE A 36 -0.40 -6.01 4.24
CA PHE A 36 -0.52 -5.09 3.11
C PHE A 36 -1.58 -5.55 2.11
N GLN A 37 -1.69 -6.86 1.86
CA GLN A 37 -2.72 -7.44 0.99
C GLN A 37 -4.13 -7.18 1.52
N GLU A 38 -4.39 -7.52 2.79
CA GLU A 38 -5.69 -7.35 3.44
C GLU A 38 -6.16 -5.89 3.46
N ARG A 39 -5.23 -4.94 3.56
CA ARG A 39 -5.53 -3.50 3.59
C ARG A 39 -5.59 -2.86 2.20
N ASP A 40 -5.42 -3.64 1.14
CA ASP A 40 -5.21 -3.14 -0.23
C ASP A 40 -4.16 -2.01 -0.30
N HIS A 41 -3.08 -2.15 0.47
CA HIS A 41 -2.16 -1.06 0.74
C HIS A 41 -1.33 -0.67 -0.48
N LEU A 42 -1.07 0.64 -0.65
CA LEU A 42 -0.36 1.20 -1.81
C LEU A 42 1.04 0.64 -2.04
N VAL A 43 1.73 0.13 -1.00
CA VAL A 43 3.08 -0.46 -1.14
C VAL A 43 3.14 -1.62 -2.13
N GLN A 44 2.00 -2.24 -2.43
CA GLN A 44 1.88 -3.32 -3.41
C GLN A 44 2.05 -2.84 -4.86
N VAL A 45 1.87 -1.55 -5.13
CA VAL A 45 2.05 -0.97 -6.47
C VAL A 45 3.51 -1.09 -6.88
N ALA A 46 3.76 -1.70 -8.04
CA ALA A 46 5.11 -1.85 -8.55
C ALA A 46 5.78 -0.48 -8.78
N GLY A 47 7.04 -0.35 -8.37
CA GLY A 47 7.82 0.88 -8.52
C GLY A 47 7.44 2.04 -7.59
N ILE A 48 6.39 1.93 -6.76
CA ILE A 48 6.00 3.01 -5.84
C ILE A 48 7.03 3.24 -4.74
N THR A 49 7.33 4.47 -4.38
CA THR A 49 8.22 4.80 -3.26
C THR A 49 7.45 5.16 -2.00
N VAL A 50 8.09 5.07 -0.82
CA VAL A 50 7.48 5.51 0.46
C VAL A 50 7.08 6.99 0.39
N GLY A 51 7.87 7.82 -0.29
CA GLY A 51 7.54 9.23 -0.51
C GLY A 51 6.28 9.43 -1.35
N GLN A 52 6.08 8.62 -2.39
CA GLN A 52 4.86 8.64 -3.20
C GLN A 52 3.65 8.14 -2.42
N ILE A 53 3.79 7.08 -1.61
CA ILE A 53 2.72 6.61 -0.70
C ILE A 53 2.26 7.75 0.20
N LYS A 54 3.18 8.45 0.88
CA LYS A 54 2.83 9.58 1.75
C LYS A 54 2.08 10.70 1.02
N LYS A 55 2.47 11.02 -0.22
CA LYS A 55 1.81 12.04 -1.05
C LYS A 55 0.39 11.61 -1.45
N LEU A 56 0.22 10.35 -1.87
CA LEU A 56 -1.07 9.77 -2.23
C LEU A 56 -2.01 9.70 -1.03
N THR A 57 -1.55 9.21 0.12
CA THR A 57 -2.32 9.16 1.37
C THR A 57 -2.77 10.55 1.78
N ARG A 58 -1.90 11.56 1.67
CA ARG A 58 -2.27 12.96 1.95
C ARG A 58 -3.33 13.52 0.98
N ALA A 59 -3.36 13.02 -0.25
CA ALA A 59 -4.40 13.33 -1.24
C ALA A 59 -5.66 12.45 -1.11
N GLY A 60 -5.76 11.63 -0.06
CA GLY A 60 -6.90 10.76 0.21
C GLY A 60 -6.93 9.47 -0.62
N ILE A 61 -5.86 9.16 -1.35
CA ILE A 61 -5.72 7.89 -2.08
C ILE A 61 -4.90 6.96 -1.20
N THR A 62 -5.54 5.96 -0.61
CA THR A 62 -4.91 5.06 0.39
C THR A 62 -4.83 3.60 -0.05
N THR A 63 -5.49 3.22 -1.14
CA THR A 63 -5.60 1.84 -1.61
C THR A 63 -5.13 1.68 -3.05
N VAL A 64 -4.68 0.48 -3.44
CA VAL A 64 -4.31 0.16 -4.83
C VAL A 64 -5.51 0.36 -5.76
N THR A 65 -6.68 -0.14 -5.35
CA THR A 65 -7.93 0.01 -6.10
C THR A 65 -8.32 1.49 -6.23
N GLY A 66 -8.17 2.27 -5.16
CA GLY A 66 -8.42 3.71 -5.17
C GLY A 66 -7.48 4.44 -6.12
N LEU A 67 -6.20 4.07 -6.17
CA LEU A 67 -5.25 4.61 -7.12
C LEU A 67 -5.57 4.21 -8.56
N ALA A 68 -5.99 2.97 -8.79
CA ALA A 68 -6.41 2.48 -10.11
C ALA A 68 -7.62 3.25 -10.65
N ALA A 69 -8.56 3.63 -9.79
CA ALA A 69 -9.73 4.43 -10.16
C ALA A 69 -9.43 5.93 -10.36
N ALA A 70 -8.31 6.43 -9.85
CA ALA A 70 -8.05 7.87 -9.73
C ALA A 70 -7.32 8.52 -10.93
N ALA A 71 -7.39 7.97 -12.15
CA ALA A 71 -6.51 8.43 -13.26
C ALA A 71 -6.59 9.91 -13.61
N ASP A 72 -7.74 10.56 -13.41
CA ASP A 72 -7.94 11.97 -13.77
C ASP A 72 -7.71 12.93 -12.60
N ARG A 73 -7.23 12.43 -11.45
CA ARG A 73 -6.90 13.27 -10.30
C ARG A 73 -5.53 13.90 -10.46
N SER A 74 -5.38 15.06 -9.84
CA SER A 74 -4.08 15.69 -9.60
C SER A 74 -3.70 15.52 -8.13
N VAL A 75 -2.47 15.09 -7.87
CA VAL A 75 -1.94 14.88 -6.52
C VAL A 75 -0.87 15.93 -6.24
N PRO A 76 -1.05 16.78 -5.20
CA PRO A 76 -0.08 17.81 -4.87
C PRO A 76 1.34 17.24 -4.68
N LYS A 77 2.34 17.90 -5.26
CA LYS A 77 3.77 17.53 -5.17
C LYS A 77 4.11 16.16 -5.77
N LEU A 78 3.24 15.60 -6.60
CA LEU A 78 3.51 14.43 -7.43
C LEU A 78 3.25 14.83 -8.88
N ASP A 79 4.24 14.67 -9.75
CA ASP A 79 4.09 15.04 -11.15
C ASP A 79 3.10 14.09 -11.85
N GLN A 80 2.40 14.62 -12.86
CA GLN A 80 1.33 13.90 -13.54
C GLN A 80 1.84 12.64 -14.25
N ALA A 81 3.08 12.65 -14.76
CA ALA A 81 3.66 11.50 -15.44
C ALA A 81 3.94 10.35 -14.47
N SER A 82 4.53 10.64 -13.31
CA SER A 82 4.73 9.65 -12.23
C SER A 82 3.40 9.15 -11.69
N PHE A 83 2.43 10.04 -11.47
CA PHE A 83 1.09 9.64 -11.03
C PHE A 83 0.42 8.71 -12.04
N GLY A 84 0.43 9.07 -13.33
CA GLY A 84 -0.12 8.25 -14.41
C GLY A 84 0.54 6.87 -14.50
N LYS A 85 1.86 6.78 -14.35
CA LYS A 85 2.58 5.50 -14.28
C LYS A 85 2.11 4.64 -13.11
N LEU A 86 1.97 5.23 -11.91
CA LEU A 86 1.51 4.51 -10.72
C LEU A 86 0.05 4.05 -10.86
N ALA A 87 -0.84 4.89 -11.40
CA ALA A 87 -2.23 4.54 -11.67
C ALA A 87 -2.33 3.41 -12.72
N ALA A 88 -1.53 3.47 -13.78
CA ALA A 88 -1.46 2.41 -14.78
C ALA A 88 -0.96 1.07 -14.19
N GLN A 89 0.07 1.10 -13.35
CA GLN A 89 0.56 -0.09 -12.64
C GLN A 89 -0.51 -0.65 -11.70
N ALA A 90 -1.18 0.20 -10.93
CA ALA A 90 -2.27 -0.23 -10.05
C ALA A 90 -3.41 -0.89 -10.84
N ARG A 91 -3.83 -0.30 -11.96
CA ARG A 91 -4.85 -0.88 -12.87
C ARG A 91 -4.45 -2.26 -13.38
N LEU A 92 -3.24 -2.37 -13.93
CA LEU A 92 -2.73 -3.64 -14.47
C LEU A 92 -2.71 -4.72 -13.38
N GLN A 93 -2.19 -4.41 -12.20
CA GLN A 93 -2.15 -5.35 -11.09
C GLN A 93 -3.54 -5.76 -10.60
N CYS A 94 -4.50 -4.84 -10.51
CA CYS A 94 -5.89 -5.16 -10.16
C CYS A 94 -6.52 -6.10 -11.20
N GLN A 95 -6.30 -5.86 -12.49
CA GLN A 95 -6.76 -6.73 -13.58
C GLN A 95 -6.15 -8.13 -13.45
N THR A 96 -4.82 -8.24 -13.34
CA THR A 96 -4.15 -9.54 -13.18
C THR A 96 -4.64 -10.32 -11.96
N ARG A 97 -4.97 -9.64 -10.86
CA ARG A 97 -5.55 -10.30 -9.67
C ARG A 97 -6.95 -10.86 -9.96
N ALA A 98 -7.79 -10.09 -10.66
CA ALA A 98 -9.13 -10.53 -11.05
C ALA A 98 -9.03 -11.72 -12.02
N ASP A 99 -8.18 -11.61 -13.05
CA ASP A 99 -7.96 -12.68 -14.03
C ASP A 99 -7.48 -13.97 -13.36
N ARG A 100 -6.58 -13.89 -12.36
CA ARG A 100 -6.10 -15.07 -11.61
C ARG A 100 -7.16 -15.69 -10.70
N ILE A 101 -8.15 -14.92 -10.24
CA ILE A 101 -9.29 -15.46 -9.49
C ILE A 101 -10.20 -16.26 -10.44
N GLU A 102 -10.42 -15.75 -11.65
CA GLU A 102 -11.25 -16.40 -12.68
C GLU A 102 -10.52 -17.59 -13.34
N GLN A 103 -9.20 -17.51 -13.47
CA GLN A 103 -8.33 -18.52 -14.08
C GLN A 103 -7.09 -18.79 -13.20
N PRO A 104 -7.20 -19.63 -12.16
CA PRO A 104 -6.10 -19.89 -11.22
C PRO A 104 -4.87 -20.53 -11.85
N GLU A 105 -5.01 -21.12 -13.05
CA GLU A 105 -3.97 -21.81 -13.81
C GLU A 105 -3.39 -20.94 -14.96
N ALA A 106 -3.82 -19.67 -15.11
CA ALA A 106 -3.25 -18.77 -16.11
C ALA A 106 -1.80 -18.39 -15.72
N PRO A 107 -0.83 -18.48 -16.66
CA PRO A 107 0.60 -18.31 -16.39
C PRO A 107 0.98 -16.96 -15.76
#